data_AF-A0A699X7R2-F1
#
_entry.id   AF-A0A699X7R2-F1
#
_cell.length_a   1.000
_cell.length_b   1.000
_cell.length_c   1.000
_cell.angle_alpha   90.00
_cell.angle_beta   90.00
_cell.angle_gamma   90.00
#
_symmetry.space_group_name_H-M   'P 1'
#
loop_
_entity.id
_entity.type
_entity.pdbx_description
1 polymer ?
#
loop_
_entity_poly.entity_id
_entity_poly.type
_entity_poly.pdbx_seq_one_letter_code
_entity_poly.pdbx_strand_id
1 'polypeptide(L)'
;PADTSGYLLPPGPGPLRVDVASPASYTDEDEDAQTEDISHETEEETLSLDAIEKEMILKALRKHHNKRKYAAQDLGISERTLYRKLKQYDLESA
;
A
#
# COMPACT_ATOMS: atom_id res chain seq x y z
N PRO A 1 24.96 -31.07 -33.54
CA PRO A 1 23.67 -30.55 -34.04
C PRO A 1 22.90 -30.04 -32.83
N ALA A 2 22.62 -28.74 -32.78
CA ALA A 2 21.97 -28.09 -31.64
C ALA A 2 20.45 -28.35 -31.71
N ASP A 3 19.92 -29.11 -30.76
CA ASP A 3 18.48 -29.28 -30.61
C ASP A 3 17.93 -28.09 -29.83
N THR A 4 17.43 -27.11 -30.58
CA THR A 4 16.70 -25.97 -30.04
C THR A 4 15.29 -26.46 -29.68
N SER A 5 15.11 -26.91 -28.44
CA SER A 5 13.77 -27.19 -27.89
C SER A 5 12.97 -25.88 -27.82
N GLY A 6 12.31 -25.56 -28.92
CA GLY A 6 11.36 -24.45 -29.03
C GLY A 6 10.07 -24.82 -28.32
N TYR A 7 9.84 -24.23 -27.14
CA TYR A 7 8.53 -24.25 -26.50
C TYR A 7 7.57 -23.37 -27.31
N LEU A 8 6.87 -23.99 -28.26
CA LEU A 8 5.79 -23.34 -29.00
C LEU A 8 4.52 -23.38 -28.13
N LEU A 9 4.16 -22.25 -27.53
CA LEU A 9 2.89 -22.14 -26.81
C LEU A 9 1.71 -22.29 -27.81
N PRO A 10 0.64 -23.02 -27.46
CA PRO A 10 -0.55 -23.11 -28.29
C PRO A 10 -1.22 -21.73 -28.41
N PRO A 11 -1.85 -21.41 -29.54
CA PRO A 11 -2.60 -20.16 -29.67
C PRO A 11 -3.73 -20.14 -28.63
N GLY A 12 -3.69 -19.14 -27.74
CA GLY A 12 -4.73 -18.94 -26.74
C GLY A 12 -6.10 -18.70 -27.40
N PRO A 13 -7.20 -19.04 -26.71
CA PRO A 13 -8.53 -18.73 -27.21
C PRO A 13 -8.62 -17.22 -27.43
N GLY A 14 -9.10 -16.81 -28.62
CA GLY A 14 -9.27 -15.41 -28.99
C GLY A 14 -10.18 -14.65 -28.01
N PRO A 15 -10.24 -13.31 -28.11
CA PRO A 15 -11.01 -12.49 -27.18
C PRO A 15 -12.48 -12.93 -27.17
N LEU A 16 -12.97 -13.32 -26.00
CA LEU A 16 -14.36 -13.69 -25.79
C LEU A 16 -15.23 -12.45 -26.00
N ARG A 17 -16.05 -12.44 -27.05
CA ARG A 17 -17.11 -11.44 -27.21
C ARG A 17 -18.23 -11.79 -26.23
N VAL A 18 -18.42 -10.93 -25.24
CA VAL A 18 -19.62 -10.92 -24.41
C VAL A 18 -20.69 -10.16 -25.17
N ASP A 19 -21.69 -10.88 -25.67
CA ASP A 19 -22.91 -10.26 -26.20
C ASP A 19 -23.72 -9.76 -25.00
N VAL A 20 -23.71 -8.45 -24.77
CA VAL A 20 -24.55 -7.81 -23.77
C VAL A 20 -26.01 -7.91 -24.24
N ALA A 21 -26.74 -8.89 -23.69
CA ALA A 21 -28.17 -9.01 -23.93
C ALA A 21 -28.87 -7.74 -23.43
N SER A 22 -29.77 -7.22 -24.27
CA SER A 22 -30.60 -6.02 -24.05
C SER A 22 -31.09 -5.92 -22.60
N PRO A 23 -30.96 -4.76 -21.94
CA PRO A 23 -31.42 -4.62 -20.57
C PRO A 23 -32.94 -4.81 -20.57
N ALA A 24 -33.40 -5.90 -19.94
CA ALA A 24 -34.77 -5.98 -19.50
C ALA A 24 -35.02 -4.74 -18.63
N SER A 25 -36.09 -4.03 -18.96
CA SER A 25 -36.53 -2.78 -18.31
C SER A 25 -36.47 -2.90 -16.79
N TYR A 26 -35.48 -2.23 -16.20
CA TYR A 26 -35.51 -1.92 -14.78
C TYR A 26 -36.63 -0.90 -14.59
N THR A 27 -37.71 -1.33 -13.94
CA THR A 27 -38.71 -0.42 -13.39
C THR A 27 -38.03 0.38 -12.29
N ASP A 28 -37.80 1.67 -12.60
CA ASP A 28 -37.51 2.71 -11.61
C ASP A 28 -38.80 2.90 -10.81
N GLU A 29 -38.93 2.16 -9.72
CA GLU A 29 -39.90 2.48 -8.67
C GLU A 29 -39.16 3.43 -7.73
N ASP A 30 -39.37 4.73 -7.92
CA ASP A 30 -38.82 5.82 -7.11
C ASP A 30 -39.30 5.68 -5.65
N GLU A 31 -38.63 4.84 -4.86
CA GLU A 31 -38.62 5.01 -3.41
C GLU A 31 -37.61 6.12 -3.10
N ASP A 32 -38.14 7.29 -2.74
CA ASP A 32 -37.42 8.47 -2.23
C ASP A 32 -36.70 8.10 -0.91
N ALA A 33 -35.66 7.28 -1.02
CA ALA A 33 -34.74 7.01 0.05
C ALA A 33 -33.91 8.28 0.23
N GLN A 34 -34.30 9.11 1.20
CA GLN A 34 -33.50 10.24 1.67
C GLN A 34 -32.09 9.73 1.97
N THR A 35 -31.16 10.05 1.08
CA THR A 35 -29.74 9.80 1.28
C THR A 35 -29.25 10.89 2.24
N GLU A 36 -29.04 10.52 3.51
CA GLU A 36 -28.43 11.44 4.45
C GLU A 36 -26.93 11.55 4.13
N ASP A 37 -26.50 12.78 3.83
CA ASP A 37 -25.09 13.11 3.61
C ASP A 37 -24.35 13.01 4.94
N ILE A 38 -23.64 11.91 5.16
CA ILE A 38 -22.76 11.75 6.32
C ILE A 38 -21.54 12.65 6.13
N SER A 39 -21.48 13.75 6.88
CA SER A 39 -20.31 14.61 6.93
C SER A 39 -19.09 13.82 7.40
N HIS A 40 -18.23 13.42 6.46
CA HIS A 40 -16.95 12.78 6.74
C HIS A 40 -15.98 13.86 7.24
N GLU A 41 -15.88 14.02 8.56
CA GLU A 41 -14.83 14.81 9.19
C GLU A 41 -13.52 14.05 8.97
N THR A 42 -12.86 14.29 7.83
CA THR A 42 -11.48 13.85 7.65
C THR A 42 -10.66 14.63 8.65
N GLU A 43 -10.35 14.04 9.80
CA GLU A 43 -9.15 14.40 10.51
C GLU A 43 -8.02 14.26 9.49
N GLU A 44 -7.62 15.38 8.89
CA GLU A 44 -6.44 15.47 8.04
C GLU A 44 -5.20 15.37 8.95
N GLU A 45 -5.13 14.31 9.76
CA GLU A 45 -3.84 13.75 10.09
C GLU A 45 -3.26 13.37 8.74
N THR A 46 -2.38 14.22 8.21
CA THR A 46 -1.54 13.86 7.09
C THR A 46 -0.72 12.66 7.57
N LEU A 47 -1.26 11.46 7.40
CA LEU A 47 -0.62 10.17 7.55
C LEU A 47 0.39 10.01 6.40
N SER A 48 1.25 11.02 6.27
CA SER A 48 2.39 10.99 5.37
C SER A 48 3.24 9.83 5.81
N LEU A 49 3.58 8.95 4.87
CA LEU A 49 4.41 7.79 5.13
C LEU A 49 5.71 8.19 5.85
N ASP A 50 6.25 9.37 5.53
CA ASP A 50 7.41 9.94 6.22
C ASP A 50 7.16 10.27 7.70
N ALA A 51 5.97 10.79 8.03
CA ALA A 51 5.62 11.13 9.41
C ALA A 51 5.46 9.86 10.26
N ILE A 52 4.77 8.84 9.71
CA ILE A 52 4.60 7.54 10.35
C ILE A 52 5.97 6.86 10.53
N GLU A 53 6.81 6.85 9.49
CA GLU A 53 8.15 6.26 9.56
C GLU A 53 9.01 6.95 10.62
N LYS A 54 8.99 8.28 10.67
CA LYS A 54 9.69 9.07 11.70
C LYS A 54 9.24 8.68 13.11
N GLU A 55 7.93 8.57 13.34
CA GLU A 55 7.40 8.20 14.65
C GLU A 55 7.79 6.75 15.04
N MET A 56 7.70 5.81 14.09
CA MET A 56 8.10 4.42 14.31
C MET A 56 9.59 4.30 14.69
N ILE A 57 10.46 5.02 13.98
CA ILE A 57 11.91 5.07 14.30
C ILE A 57 12.12 5.60 15.71
N LEU A 58 11.43 6.69 16.08
CA LEU A 58 11.55 7.28 17.42
C LEU A 58 11.03 6.34 18.52
N LYS A 59 9.94 5.61 18.28
CA LYS A 59 9.39 4.63 19.22
C LYS A 59 10.36 3.46 19.42
N ALA A 60 10.92 2.91 18.33
CA ALA A 60 11.88 1.82 18.40
C ALA A 60 13.17 2.23 19.12
N LEU A 61 13.70 3.43 18.84
CA LEU A 61 14.87 3.95 19.53
C LEU A 61 14.62 4.14 21.04
N ARG A 62 13.49 4.77 21.41
CA ARG A 62 13.13 4.94 22.83
C ARG A 62 12.96 3.60 23.56
N LYS A 63 12.27 2.64 22.93
CA LYS A 63 12.06 1.28 23.47
C LYS A 63 13.38 0.55 23.75
N HIS A 64 14.40 0.79 22.94
CA HIS A 64 15.71 0.16 23.07
C HIS A 64 16.81 1.07 23.63
N HIS A 65 16.45 2.20 24.26
CA HIS A 65 17.39 3.17 24.83
C HIS A 65 18.49 3.61 23.84
N ASN A 66 18.09 4.01 22.63
CA ASN A 66 18.94 4.48 21.53
C ASN A 66 19.95 3.44 21.02
N LYS A 67 19.78 2.16 21.37
CA LYS A 67 20.57 1.07 20.79
C LYS A 67 20.12 0.78 19.35
N ARG A 68 20.82 1.41 18.40
CA ARG A 68 20.55 1.34 16.95
C ARG A 68 20.40 -0.09 16.41
N LYS A 69 21.22 -1.04 16.87
CA LYS A 69 21.15 -2.45 16.47
C LYS A 69 19.79 -3.09 16.78
N TYR A 70 19.28 -2.89 18.01
CA TYR A 70 18.01 -3.47 18.43
C TYR A 70 16.82 -2.75 17.82
N ALA A 71 16.88 -1.42 17.71
CA ALA A 71 15.84 -0.65 17.02
C ALA A 71 15.72 -1.03 15.54
N ALA A 72 16.84 -1.23 14.84
CA ALA A 72 16.85 -1.68 13.46
C ALA A 72 16.24 -3.09 13.33
N GLN A 73 16.55 -3.99 14.27
CA GLN A 73 15.98 -5.34 14.31
C GLN A 73 14.46 -5.32 14.57
N ASP A 74 13.96 -4.49 15.49
CA ASP A 74 12.53 -4.34 15.80
C ASP A 74 11.75 -3.76 14.60
N LEU A 75 12.38 -2.84 13.86
CA LEU A 75 11.84 -2.26 12.63
C LEU A 75 11.99 -3.17 11.40
N GLY A 76 12.72 -4.29 11.49
CA GLY A 76 12.96 -5.20 10.37
C GLY A 76 13.87 -4.64 9.26
N ILE A 77 14.72 -3.66 9.57
CA ILE A 77 15.64 -3.02 8.62
C ILE A 77 17.10 -3.18 9.04
N SER A 78 18.03 -2.97 8.09
CA SER A 78 19.46 -2.96 8.42
C SER A 78 19.85 -1.70 9.21
N GLU A 79 20.92 -1.79 10.02
CA GLU A 79 21.50 -0.63 10.71
C GLU A 79 21.89 0.50 9.73
N ARG A 80 22.36 0.14 8.52
CA ARG A 80 22.69 1.09 7.46
C ARG A 80 21.45 1.85 6.96
N THR A 81 20.32 1.16 6.83
CA THR A 81 19.04 1.77 6.46
C THR A 81 18.55 2.70 7.56
N LEU A 82 18.59 2.25 8.82
CA LEU A 82 18.22 3.06 9.98
C LEU A 82 19.07 4.34 10.05
N TYR A 83 20.40 4.23 9.88
CA TYR A 83 21.29 5.39 9.87
C TYR A 83 20.93 6.43 8.80
N ARG A 84 20.62 5.98 7.57
CA ARG A 84 20.21 6.88 6.49
C ARG A 84 18.89 7.60 6.83
N LYS A 85 17.93 6.88 7.42
CA LYS A 85 16.64 7.45 7.82
C LYS A 85 16.80 8.46 8.96
N LEU A 86 17.65 8.17 9.95
CA LEU A 86 17.99 9.11 11.02
C LEU A 86 18.57 10.40 10.46
N LYS A 87 19.46 10.31 9.46
CA LYS A 87 20.02 11.48 8.79
C LYS A 87 19.00 12.25 7.95
N GLN A 88 18.11 11.55 7.24
CA GLN A 88 17.06 12.17 6.43
C GLN A 88 16.07 12.98 7.29
N TYR A 89 15.77 12.50 8.49
CA TYR A 89 14.80 13.13 9.40
C TYR A 89 15.41 14.02 10.49
N ASP A 90 16.72 14.24 10.45
CA ASP A 90 17.50 14.99 11.44
C ASP A 90 17.31 14.47 12.88
N LEU A 91 17.35 13.15 13.03
CA LEU A 91 17.15 12.41 14.28
C LEU A 91 18.45 11.79 14.83
N GLU A 92 19.62 12.22 14.34
CA GLU A 92 20.91 11.60 14.70
C GLU A 92 21.25 11.73 16.19
N SER A 93 20.64 12.68 16.91
CA SER A 93 20.87 13.02 18.32
C SER A 93 19.75 12.60 19.29
N ALA A 94 18.76 11.83 18.84
CA ALA A 94 17.65 11.36 19.68
C ALA A 94 18.07 10.23 20.64
#